data_AF-A0A925DQY3-F1
#
_entry.id   AF-A0A925DQY3-F1
#
_cell.length_a   1.000
_cell.length_b   1.000
_cell.length_c   1.000
_cell.angle_alpha   90.00
_cell.angle_beta   90.00
_cell.angle_gamma   90.00
#
_symmetry.space_group_name_H-M   'P 1'
#
loop_
_entity.id
_entity.type
_entity.pdbx_description
1 polymer ?
#
loop_
_entity_poly.entity_id
_entity_poly.type
_entity_poly.pdbx_seq_one_letter_code
_entity_poly.pdbx_strand_id
1 'polypeptide(L)'
;MKNKILLAVLLLMGIKFSAQTTNDIWRTTEVFRIPVKEKINLPLRKFPVELIRAYCEGSIKAYYPLDTTKECSYHEFMAHFNLGVAQPDPAASGDEFQTAPCPQTFCKGNDESMLENFLVYIELLQVKRFDKNKSMETIDVKYVRLKYVYTKHDLEVVIDGPVFKYADIAALAQTYPDWYKVPNYKNTAENFTMKKIIESRMFTGNVVVPKNKPKVYPENKKNNTEHDQWNH
;
A
#
# COMPACT_ATOMS: atom_id res chain seq x y z
N MET A 1 -25.40 -46.36 44.02
CA MET A 1 -24.46 -45.98 42.94
C MET A 1 -25.08 -45.23 41.75
N LYS A 2 -26.41 -45.19 41.57
CA LYS A 2 -27.06 -44.55 40.41
C LYS A 2 -27.10 -43.01 40.42
N ASN A 3 -26.97 -42.35 41.57
CA ASN A 3 -27.08 -40.87 41.66
C ASN A 3 -25.80 -40.10 41.34
N LYS A 4 -24.64 -40.76 41.21
CA LYS A 4 -23.36 -40.09 40.88
C LYS A 4 -23.17 -39.85 39.38
N ILE A 5 -23.87 -40.61 38.53
CA ILE A 5 -23.78 -40.48 37.06
C ILE A 5 -24.61 -39.27 36.58
N LEU A 6 -25.71 -38.94 37.26
CA LEU A 6 -26.56 -37.81 36.88
C LEU A 6 -25.88 -36.44 37.11
N LEU A 7 -25.05 -36.32 38.15
CA LEU A 7 -24.32 -35.08 38.45
C LEU A 7 -23.20 -34.81 37.43
N ALA A 8 -22.57 -35.85 36.89
CA ALA A 8 -21.51 -35.73 35.89
C ALA A 8 -22.04 -35.29 34.52
N VAL A 9 -23.26 -35.71 34.16
CA VAL A 9 -23.92 -35.28 32.90
C VAL A 9 -24.38 -33.82 32.96
N LEU A 10 -24.80 -33.34 34.14
CA LEU A 10 -25.17 -31.93 34.35
C LEU A 10 -23.95 -30.98 34.34
N LEU A 11 -22.77 -31.44 34.80
CA LEU A 11 -21.54 -30.64 34.72
C LEU A 11 -21.02 -30.50 33.28
N LEU A 12 -21.24 -31.49 32.41
CA LEU A 12 -20.82 -31.45 31.01
C LEU A 12 -21.71 -30.55 30.13
N MET A 13 -22.92 -30.21 30.57
CA MET A 13 -23.80 -29.27 29.84
C MET A 13 -23.61 -27.80 30.26
N GLY A 14 -22.86 -27.52 31.32
CA GLY A 14 -22.63 -26.17 31.85
C GLY A 14 -21.56 -25.35 31.12
N ILE A 15 -20.76 -25.97 30.25
CA ILE A 15 -19.72 -25.28 29.47
C ILE A 15 -20.18 -25.13 28.02
N LYS A 16 -21.40 -24.61 27.82
CA LYS A 16 -21.66 -23.84 26.61
C LYS A 16 -21.01 -22.48 26.83
N PHE A 17 -19.71 -22.42 26.56
CA PHE A 17 -19.06 -21.17 26.22
C PHE A 17 -19.90 -20.57 25.09
N SER A 18 -20.76 -19.62 25.46
CA SER A 18 -21.27 -18.65 24.51
C SER A 18 -20.02 -17.94 24.01
N ALA A 19 -19.43 -18.44 22.93
CA ALA A 19 -18.55 -17.66 22.10
C ALA A 19 -19.37 -16.43 21.75
N GLN A 20 -19.11 -15.33 22.46
CA GLN A 20 -19.73 -14.05 22.22
C GLN A 20 -19.48 -13.75 20.75
N THR A 21 -20.52 -13.95 19.94
CA THR A 21 -20.53 -13.55 18.54
C THR A 21 -20.21 -12.06 18.53
N THR A 22 -19.05 -11.74 17.96
CA THR A 22 -18.43 -10.42 17.90
C THR A 22 -19.26 -9.46 17.04
N ASN A 23 -20.46 -9.11 17.51
CA ASN A 23 -21.34 -8.12 16.89
C ASN A 23 -20.93 -6.67 17.22
N ASP A 24 -19.84 -6.49 17.98
CA ASP A 24 -19.39 -5.18 18.47
C ASP A 24 -18.13 -4.64 17.79
N ILE A 25 -17.66 -5.26 16.70
CA ILE A 25 -16.51 -4.77 15.94
C ILE A 25 -17.02 -3.90 14.79
N TRP A 26 -16.91 -2.58 14.93
CA TRP A 26 -17.11 -1.66 13.81
C TRP A 26 -15.90 -1.70 12.89
N ARG A 27 -16.12 -1.89 11.59
CA ARG A 27 -15.06 -1.94 10.58
C ARG A 27 -15.33 -0.93 9.48
N THR A 28 -14.41 0.01 9.30
CA THR A 28 -14.49 1.02 8.24
C THR A 28 -13.24 0.95 7.38
N THR A 29 -13.42 0.88 6.06
CA THR A 29 -12.33 1.03 5.09
C THR A 29 -12.30 2.47 4.62
N GLU A 30 -11.14 3.11 4.75
CA GLU A 30 -10.93 4.50 4.37
C GLU A 30 -9.64 4.65 3.57
N VAL A 31 -9.61 5.69 2.74
CA VAL A 31 -8.40 6.16 2.07
C VAL A 31 -7.94 7.41 2.80
N PHE A 32 -6.73 7.37 3.36
CA PHE A 32 -6.13 8.48 4.08
C PHE A 32 -5.03 9.11 3.23
N ARG A 33 -5.21 10.37 2.81
CA ARG A 33 -4.27 11.10 1.97
C ARG A 33 -3.32 11.92 2.83
N ILE A 34 -2.02 11.79 2.56
CA ILE A 34 -0.92 12.47 3.21
C ILE A 34 -0.29 13.45 2.22
N PRO A 35 -0.36 14.77 2.47
CA PRO A 35 0.37 15.78 1.70
C PRO A 35 1.84 15.78 2.10
N VAL A 36 2.69 15.24 1.22
CA VAL A 36 4.10 14.94 1.49
C VAL A 36 4.96 16.20 1.61
N LYS A 37 4.53 17.30 0.97
CA LYS A 37 5.23 18.60 1.00
C LYS A 37 5.03 19.37 2.31
N GLU A 38 4.07 18.97 3.16
CA GLU A 38 3.86 19.63 4.45
C GLU A 38 5.05 19.43 5.40
N LYS A 39 5.36 20.46 6.19
CA LYS A 39 6.52 20.45 7.10
C LYS A 39 6.51 19.27 8.08
N ILE A 40 5.34 18.91 8.59
CA ILE A 40 5.16 17.79 9.52
C ILE A 40 5.36 16.42 8.85
N ASN A 41 5.19 16.35 7.52
CA ASN A 41 5.32 15.14 6.71
C ASN A 41 6.68 15.04 6.00
N LEU A 42 7.62 15.98 6.24
CA LEU A 42 8.98 15.93 5.71
C LEU A 42 9.71 14.57 5.91
N PRO A 43 9.52 13.85 7.03
CA PRO A 43 10.05 12.49 7.21
C PRO A 43 9.66 11.51 6.08
N LEU A 44 8.55 11.76 5.39
CA LEU A 44 8.03 10.94 4.29
C LEU A 44 8.41 11.46 2.90
N ARG A 45 9.14 12.58 2.80
CA ARG A 45 9.36 13.27 1.53
C ARG A 45 10.01 12.42 0.45
N LYS A 46 10.95 11.56 0.82
CA LYS A 46 11.66 10.70 -0.12
C LYS A 46 10.98 9.35 -0.33
N PHE A 47 9.97 9.04 0.47
CA PHE A 47 9.35 7.72 0.47
C PHE A 47 8.76 7.30 -0.88
N PRO A 48 8.06 8.18 -1.65
CA PRO A 48 7.61 7.81 -2.99
C PRO A 48 8.74 7.44 -3.94
N VAL A 49 9.86 8.18 -3.90
CA VAL A 49 11.02 7.94 -4.75
C VAL A 49 11.67 6.60 -4.41
N GLU A 50 11.85 6.32 -3.12
CA GLU A 50 12.46 5.06 -2.70
C GLU A 50 11.58 3.85 -3.05
N LEU A 51 10.24 3.99 -2.99
CA LEU A 51 9.32 2.96 -3.48
C LEU A 51 9.43 2.73 -4.99
N ILE A 52 9.49 3.80 -5.78
CA ILE A 52 9.65 3.71 -7.23
C ILE A 52 11.02 3.09 -7.58
N ARG A 53 12.07 3.43 -6.84
CA ARG A 53 13.40 2.83 -7.00
C ARG A 53 13.38 1.34 -6.70
N ALA A 54 12.88 0.94 -5.53
CA ALA A 54 12.76 -0.47 -5.16
C ALA A 54 11.92 -1.27 -6.16
N TYR A 55 10.89 -0.64 -6.72
CA TYR A 55 10.04 -1.24 -7.73
C TYR A 55 10.77 -1.44 -9.05
N CYS A 56 11.53 -0.44 -9.53
CA CYS A 56 12.39 -0.60 -10.70
C CYS A 56 13.39 -1.74 -10.49
N GLU A 57 14.05 -1.78 -9.33
CA GLU A 57 15.03 -2.82 -8.97
C GLU A 57 14.43 -4.23 -8.81
N GLY A 58 13.10 -4.36 -8.86
CA GLY A 58 12.40 -5.63 -8.65
C GLY A 58 12.36 -6.10 -7.19
N SER A 59 12.80 -5.26 -6.26
CA SER A 59 12.83 -5.53 -4.81
C SER A 59 11.43 -5.50 -4.19
N ILE A 60 10.47 -4.84 -4.85
CA ILE A 60 9.06 -4.80 -4.43
C ILE A 60 8.14 -4.84 -5.65
N LYS A 61 6.94 -5.42 -5.47
CA LYS A 61 5.90 -5.49 -6.49
C LYS A 61 4.92 -4.33 -6.36
N ALA A 62 4.43 -3.85 -7.50
CA ALA A 62 3.34 -2.89 -7.57
C ALA A 62 2.09 -3.51 -8.21
N TYR A 63 0.95 -2.89 -7.97
CA TYR A 63 -0.36 -3.34 -8.42
C TYR A 63 -1.15 -2.17 -9.01
N TYR A 64 -2.12 -2.49 -9.88
CA TYR A 64 -3.02 -1.51 -10.47
C TYR A 64 -3.95 -0.89 -9.40
N PRO A 65 -4.27 0.42 -9.47
CA PRO A 65 -5.04 1.10 -8.42
C PRO A 65 -6.53 0.75 -8.39
N LEU A 66 -7.10 0.36 -9.53
CA LEU A 66 -8.48 -0.11 -9.64
C LEU A 66 -8.60 -1.61 -9.33
N ASP A 67 -7.54 -2.38 -9.58
CA ASP A 67 -7.45 -3.80 -9.28
C ASP A 67 -6.12 -4.15 -8.60
N THR A 68 -6.14 -4.13 -7.27
CA THR A 68 -4.94 -4.42 -6.46
C THR A 68 -4.58 -5.91 -6.43
N THR A 69 -5.26 -6.75 -7.21
CA THR A 69 -4.92 -8.18 -7.39
C THR A 69 -4.04 -8.40 -8.61
N LYS A 70 -4.06 -7.50 -9.59
CA LYS A 70 -3.22 -7.55 -10.78
C LYS A 70 -1.89 -6.85 -10.49
N GLU A 71 -0.80 -7.59 -10.62
CA GLU A 71 0.56 -7.03 -10.59
C GLU A 71 0.75 -6.16 -11.84
N CYS A 72 1.28 -4.97 -11.64
CA CYS A 72 1.68 -4.06 -12.71
C CYS A 72 3.18 -4.23 -12.93
N SER A 73 3.63 -4.29 -14.18
CA SER A 73 5.07 -4.25 -14.45
C SER A 73 5.57 -2.81 -14.42
N TYR A 74 6.84 -2.62 -14.06
CA TYR A 74 7.41 -1.27 -13.98
C TYR A 74 7.31 -0.54 -15.33
N HIS A 75 7.53 -1.25 -16.43
CA HIS A 75 7.43 -0.70 -17.78
C HIS A 75 6.00 -0.28 -18.15
N GLU A 76 4.99 -1.10 -17.86
CA GLU A 76 3.59 -0.74 -18.08
C GLU A 76 3.19 0.50 -17.28
N PHE A 77 3.60 0.56 -16.01
CA PHE A 77 3.40 1.73 -15.16
C PHE A 77 4.03 2.98 -15.79
N MET A 78 5.29 2.91 -16.20
CA MET A 78 6.01 4.07 -16.74
C MET A 78 5.39 4.55 -18.06
N ALA A 79 5.06 3.61 -18.95
CA ALA A 79 4.42 3.90 -20.24
C ALA A 79 3.10 4.66 -20.06
N HIS A 80 2.32 4.37 -19.01
CA HIS A 80 1.07 5.07 -18.72
C HIS A 80 1.25 6.59 -18.50
N PHE A 81 2.40 7.01 -17.98
CA PHE A 81 2.72 8.42 -17.76
C PHE A 81 3.47 9.04 -18.95
N ASN A 82 3.56 8.34 -20.10
CA ASN A 82 4.41 8.66 -21.24
C ASN A 82 5.90 8.74 -20.87
N LEU A 83 6.33 7.91 -19.93
CA LEU A 83 7.69 7.89 -19.43
C LEU A 83 8.31 6.53 -19.76
N GLY A 84 9.49 6.53 -20.36
CA GLY A 84 10.12 5.30 -20.83
C GLY A 84 9.62 4.91 -22.21
N VAL A 85 10.54 4.90 -23.17
CA VAL A 85 10.32 4.17 -24.42
C VAL A 85 10.39 2.70 -24.03
N ALA A 86 9.27 1.97 -24.08
CA ALA A 86 9.34 0.52 -24.10
C ALA A 86 10.16 0.16 -25.35
N GLN A 87 11.41 -0.21 -25.19
CA GLN A 87 12.21 -0.74 -26.29
C GLN A 87 11.80 -2.21 -26.42
N PRO A 88 11.13 -2.63 -27.50
CA PRO A 88 10.90 -4.04 -27.75
C PRO A 88 12.26 -4.73 -27.83
N ASP A 89 12.43 -5.85 -27.14
CA ASP A 89 13.61 -6.69 -27.31
C ASP A 89 13.56 -7.28 -28.73
N PRO A 90 14.52 -6.96 -29.62
CA PRO A 90 14.52 -7.49 -30.98
C PRO A 90 14.72 -9.01 -31.03
N ALA A 91 15.11 -9.66 -29.92
CA ALA A 91 15.27 -11.11 -29.83
C ALA A 91 14.04 -11.86 -29.29
N ALA A 92 13.04 -11.16 -28.74
CA ALA A 92 11.83 -11.78 -28.22
C ALA A 92 10.76 -11.84 -29.32
N SER A 93 10.68 -12.99 -30.00
CA SER A 93 9.59 -13.30 -30.92
C SER A 93 8.30 -13.56 -30.13
N GLY A 94 7.48 -12.52 -29.91
CA GLY A 94 6.15 -12.65 -29.31
C GLY A 94 5.80 -11.48 -28.40
N ASP A 95 4.50 -11.25 -28.21
CA ASP A 95 3.84 -10.27 -27.32
C ASP A 95 4.19 -10.50 -25.82
N GLU A 96 5.46 -10.67 -25.48
CA GLU A 96 5.92 -10.87 -24.13
C GLU A 96 6.80 -9.68 -23.73
N PHE A 97 6.20 -8.71 -23.05
CA PHE A 97 6.94 -7.79 -22.19
C PHE A 97 7.50 -8.58 -21.01
N GLN A 98 8.54 -9.39 -21.24
CA GLN A 98 9.26 -10.02 -20.15
C GLN A 98 10.04 -8.97 -19.37
N THR A 99 10.26 -9.29 -18.09
CA THR A 99 11.04 -8.58 -17.07
C THR A 99 12.43 -8.16 -17.57
N ALA A 100 12.51 -7.10 -18.37
CA ALA A 100 13.78 -6.46 -18.64
C ALA A 100 14.32 -5.98 -17.28
N PRO A 101 15.50 -6.46 -16.83
CA PRO A 101 16.08 -5.96 -15.60
C PRO A 101 16.25 -4.45 -15.74
N CYS A 102 15.74 -3.69 -14.76
CA CYS A 102 15.83 -2.22 -14.74
C CYS A 102 17.26 -1.82 -15.10
N PRO A 103 17.47 -1.17 -16.27
CA PRO A 103 18.82 -0.87 -16.72
C PRO A 103 19.50 -0.08 -15.61
N GLN A 104 20.78 -0.36 -15.31
CA GLN A 104 21.51 0.39 -14.27
C GLN A 104 21.56 1.91 -14.57
N THR A 105 21.29 2.30 -15.81
CA THR A 105 21.12 3.67 -16.29
C THR A 105 19.69 4.21 -16.19
N PHE A 106 18.66 3.37 -16.04
CA PHE A 106 17.25 3.77 -16.02
C PHE A 106 16.82 4.37 -14.68
N CYS A 107 17.27 3.80 -13.54
CA CYS A 107 17.15 4.48 -12.22
C CYS A 107 17.92 5.81 -12.17
N LYS A 108 19.00 5.94 -12.96
CA LYS A 108 19.79 7.17 -13.10
C LYS A 108 19.18 8.18 -14.09
N GLY A 109 18.29 7.72 -14.96
CA GLY A 109 17.69 8.50 -16.05
C GLY A 109 16.23 8.89 -15.83
N ASN A 110 15.64 8.54 -14.68
CA ASN A 110 14.40 9.19 -14.25
C ASN A 110 14.71 10.67 -14.05
N ASP A 111 14.20 11.49 -14.96
CA ASP A 111 14.27 12.95 -14.88
C ASP A 111 13.83 13.35 -13.47
N GLU A 112 14.70 14.00 -12.69
CA GLU A 112 14.39 14.34 -11.29
C GLU A 112 13.06 15.09 -11.20
N SER A 113 12.76 15.89 -12.23
CA SER A 113 11.50 16.61 -12.45
C SER A 113 10.26 15.70 -12.49
N MET A 114 10.38 14.47 -12.98
CA MET A 114 9.29 13.49 -13.02
C MET A 114 8.99 12.95 -11.63
N LEU A 115 10.04 12.56 -10.90
CA LEU A 115 9.89 12.01 -9.56
C LEU A 115 9.25 13.02 -8.62
N GLU A 116 9.48 14.32 -8.84
CA GLU A 116 8.82 15.41 -8.12
C GLU A 116 7.28 15.37 -8.20
N ASN A 117 6.73 14.90 -9.32
CA ASN A 117 5.28 14.75 -9.51
C ASN A 117 4.67 13.66 -8.61
N PHE A 118 5.49 12.70 -8.14
CA PHE A 118 5.10 11.72 -7.13
C PHE A 118 5.31 12.19 -5.68
N LEU A 119 5.96 13.34 -5.47
CA LEU A 119 6.28 13.89 -4.14
C LEU A 119 5.18 14.81 -3.58
N VAL A 120 3.96 14.73 -4.11
CA VAL A 120 2.85 15.58 -3.64
C VAL A 120 1.97 14.86 -2.64
N TYR A 121 1.43 13.71 -3.00
CA TYR A 121 0.49 12.95 -2.16
C TYR A 121 0.84 11.46 -2.09
N ILE A 122 0.71 10.90 -0.89
CA ILE A 122 0.62 9.46 -0.66
C ILE A 122 -0.78 9.15 -0.13
N GLU A 123 -1.39 8.06 -0.58
CA GLU A 123 -2.63 7.55 0.00
C GLU A 123 -2.42 6.21 0.70
N LEU A 124 -2.98 6.08 1.90
CA LEU A 124 -3.03 4.83 2.64
C LEU A 124 -4.45 4.25 2.55
N LEU A 125 -4.58 3.06 1.95
CA LEU A 125 -5.82 2.30 2.10
C LEU A 125 -5.75 1.53 3.41
N GLN A 126 -6.60 1.92 4.35
CA GLN A 126 -6.56 1.39 5.72
C GLN A 126 -7.92 0.93 6.22
N VAL A 127 -7.88 -0.04 7.11
CA VAL A 127 -9.06 -0.61 7.76
C VAL A 127 -9.00 -0.25 9.23
N LYS A 128 -9.93 0.59 9.68
CA LYS A 128 -10.14 0.85 11.11
C LYS A 128 -11.03 -0.22 11.70
N ARG A 129 -10.65 -0.75 12.86
CA ARG A 129 -11.46 -1.66 13.67
C ARG A 129 -11.55 -1.09 15.08
N PHE A 130 -12.76 -0.82 15.52
CA PHE A 130 -13.02 -0.43 16.91
C PHE A 130 -13.52 -1.64 17.69
N ASP A 131 -12.75 -2.05 18.69
CA ASP A 131 -13.15 -3.07 19.65
C ASP A 131 -13.84 -2.37 20.83
N LYS A 132 -15.18 -2.43 20.89
CA LYS A 132 -15.95 -1.82 21.98
C LYS A 132 -15.60 -2.39 23.35
N ASN A 133 -15.24 -3.68 23.43
CA ASN A 133 -14.95 -4.33 24.71
C ASN A 133 -13.65 -3.82 25.32
N LYS A 134 -12.69 -3.45 24.46
CA LYS A 134 -11.40 -2.89 24.88
C LYS A 134 -11.35 -1.37 24.78
N SER A 135 -12.41 -0.73 24.29
CA SER A 135 -12.46 0.69 23.92
C SER A 135 -11.25 1.13 23.10
N MET A 136 -10.79 0.27 22.19
CA MET A 136 -9.53 0.44 21.47
C MET A 136 -9.78 0.45 19.97
N GLU A 137 -9.29 1.50 19.30
CA GLU A 137 -9.22 1.55 17.85
C GLU A 137 -7.90 0.94 17.37
N THR A 138 -7.98 0.07 16.37
CA THR A 138 -6.83 -0.49 15.67
C THR A 138 -6.91 -0.12 14.20
N ILE A 139 -5.78 0.25 13.61
CA ILE A 139 -5.71 0.62 12.21
C ILE A 139 -4.76 -0.31 11.48
N ASP A 140 -5.28 -0.99 10.47
CA ASP A 140 -4.58 -1.97 9.65
C ASP A 140 -4.39 -1.39 8.26
N VAL A 141 -3.18 -0.90 7.96
CA VAL A 141 -2.81 -0.35 6.65
C VAL A 141 -2.62 -1.51 5.68
N LYS A 142 -3.40 -1.52 4.60
CA LYS A 142 -3.35 -2.58 3.59
C LYS A 142 -2.44 -2.22 2.43
N TYR A 143 -2.56 -0.99 1.95
CA TYR A 143 -1.82 -0.55 0.78
C TYR A 143 -1.36 0.90 0.92
N VAL A 144 -0.26 1.20 0.25
CA VAL A 144 0.24 2.53 -0.03
C VAL A 144 0.05 2.78 -1.53
N ARG A 145 -0.62 3.86 -1.90
CA ARG A 145 -0.80 4.31 -3.28
C ARG A 145 -0.07 5.61 -3.48
N LEU A 146 0.77 5.68 -4.50
CA LEU A 146 1.38 6.95 -4.91
C LEU A 146 0.38 7.74 -5.77
N LYS A 147 0.47 9.07 -5.74
CA LYS A 147 -0.26 9.93 -6.68
C LYS A 147 0.72 10.62 -7.59
N TYR A 148 0.40 10.64 -8.87
CA TYR A 148 1.08 11.46 -9.85
C TYR A 148 0.33 12.78 -10.00
N VAL A 149 1.03 13.89 -9.87
CA VAL A 149 0.45 15.23 -9.92
C VAL A 149 1.18 16.06 -10.97
N TYR A 150 0.45 16.59 -11.94
CA TYR A 150 1.00 17.47 -12.97
C TYR A 150 0.04 18.62 -13.27
N THR A 151 0.58 19.69 -13.84
CA THR A 151 -0.21 20.87 -14.21
C THR A 151 -0.61 20.81 -15.68
N LYS A 152 -1.90 21.00 -15.97
CA LYS A 152 -2.42 21.14 -17.33
C LYS A 152 -3.39 22.32 -17.39
N HIS A 153 -3.09 23.33 -18.21
CA HIS A 153 -3.89 24.56 -18.32
C HIS A 153 -4.17 25.23 -16.95
N ASP A 154 -3.13 25.42 -16.15
CA ASP A 154 -3.18 26.00 -14.80
C ASP A 154 -4.01 25.22 -13.77
N LEU A 155 -4.47 24.01 -14.11
CA LEU A 155 -5.15 23.10 -13.20
C LEU A 155 -4.21 21.98 -12.77
N GLU A 156 -4.17 21.73 -11.47
CA GLU A 156 -3.51 20.56 -10.90
C GLU A 156 -4.35 19.31 -11.21
N VAL A 157 -3.78 18.39 -11.97
CA VAL A 157 -4.38 17.10 -12.29
C VAL A 157 -3.71 16.05 -11.42
N VAL A 158 -4.51 15.35 -10.62
CA VAL A 158 -4.07 14.28 -9.72
C VAL A 158 -4.53 12.94 -10.27
N ILE A 159 -3.58 12.08 -10.63
CA ILE A 159 -3.81 10.74 -11.16
C ILE A 159 -3.35 9.70 -10.13
N ASP A 160 -4.08 8.59 -10.08
CA ASP A 160 -3.69 7.43 -9.28
C ASP A 160 -2.41 6.82 -9.84
N GLY A 161 -1.44 6.55 -8.96
CA GLY A 161 -0.21 5.86 -9.32
C GLY A 161 -0.23 4.39 -8.89
N PRO A 162 0.95 3.75 -8.84
CA PRO A 162 1.09 2.36 -8.47
C PRO A 162 0.68 2.17 -7.00
N VAL A 163 0.14 0.98 -6.73
CA VAL A 163 -0.24 0.55 -5.39
C VAL A 163 0.76 -0.50 -4.91
N PHE A 164 1.22 -0.35 -3.67
CA PHE A 164 2.12 -1.26 -2.99
C PHE A 164 1.43 -1.85 -1.77
N LYS A 165 1.55 -3.16 -1.54
CA LYS A 165 1.05 -3.78 -0.31
C LYS A 165 1.91 -3.32 0.86
N TYR A 166 1.28 -2.94 1.96
CA TYR A 166 2.02 -2.52 3.16
C TYR A 166 2.85 -3.67 3.74
N ALA A 167 2.36 -4.91 3.64
CA ALA A 167 3.12 -6.09 4.06
C ALA A 167 4.45 -6.22 3.30
N ASP A 168 4.45 -5.99 1.99
CA ASP A 168 5.64 -6.07 1.15
C ASP A 168 6.62 -4.93 1.49
N ILE A 169 6.12 -3.71 1.76
CA ILE A 169 6.94 -2.58 2.24
C ILE A 169 7.57 -2.90 3.59
N ALA A 170 6.79 -3.48 4.52
CA ALA A 170 7.28 -3.83 5.84
C ALA A 170 8.30 -4.97 5.81
N ALA A 171 8.16 -5.91 4.87
CA ALA A 171 9.14 -6.96 4.61
C ALA A 171 10.43 -6.38 4.01
N LEU A 172 10.31 -5.49 3.02
CA LEU A 172 11.47 -4.80 2.41
C LEU A 172 12.29 -4.05 3.45
N ALA A 173 11.64 -3.33 4.36
CA ALA A 173 12.31 -2.62 5.46
C ALA A 173 12.97 -3.54 6.49
N GLN A 174 12.53 -4.80 6.60
CA GLN A 174 13.18 -5.81 7.45
C GLN A 174 14.39 -6.44 6.73
N THR A 175 14.24 -6.75 5.44
CA THR A 175 15.30 -7.34 4.62
C THR A 175 16.44 -6.37 4.38
N TYR A 176 16.13 -5.09 4.16
CA TYR A 176 17.09 -4.02 3.95
C TYR A 176 16.83 -2.89 4.95
N PRO A 177 17.36 -3.01 6.19
CA PRO A 177 17.18 -1.99 7.24
C PRO A 177 17.66 -0.58 6.84
N ASP A 178 18.50 -0.51 5.82
CA ASP A 178 19.11 0.70 5.29
C ASP A 178 18.39 1.26 4.06
N TRP A 179 17.44 0.53 3.47
CA TRP A 179 16.74 0.93 2.23
C TRP A 179 16.05 2.29 2.38
N TYR A 180 15.37 2.52 3.50
CA TYR A 180 14.82 3.84 3.81
C TYR A 180 14.90 4.16 5.30
N LYS A 181 15.99 4.84 5.67
CA LYS A 181 16.18 5.41 7.01
C LYS A 181 15.65 6.84 7.04
N VAL A 182 14.72 7.10 7.93
CA VAL A 182 14.17 8.45 8.10
C VAL A 182 14.87 9.14 9.27
N PRO A 183 15.47 10.33 9.05
CA PRO A 183 16.17 11.03 10.12
C PRO A 183 15.25 11.31 11.32
N ASN A 184 15.73 10.95 12.51
CA ASN A 184 15.07 11.32 13.75
C ASN A 184 15.68 12.61 14.29
N TYR A 185 15.03 13.73 14.00
CA TYR A 185 15.51 15.04 14.43
C TYR A 185 15.47 15.26 15.95
N LYS A 186 14.81 14.38 16.72
CA LYS A 186 14.78 14.43 18.19
C LYS A 186 15.91 13.61 18.83
N ASN A 187 16.38 12.57 18.16
CA ASN A 187 17.49 11.73 18.60
C ASN A 187 18.31 11.29 17.38
N THR A 188 19.40 11.98 17.11
CA THR A 188 20.26 11.73 15.95
C THR A 188 21.01 10.41 16.01
N ALA A 189 21.00 9.70 17.15
CA ALA A 189 21.62 8.39 17.31
C ALA A 189 20.81 7.23 16.69
N GLU A 190 19.52 7.43 16.39
CA GLU A 190 18.64 6.38 15.86
C GLU A 190 17.73 6.93 14.76
N ASN A 191 17.77 6.37 13.55
CA ASN A 191 16.81 6.71 12.51
C ASN A 191 15.46 6.00 12.72
N PHE A 192 14.37 6.62 12.29
CA PHE A 192 13.08 5.96 12.24
C PHE A 192 13.00 5.01 11.04
N THR A 193 12.38 3.85 11.26
CA THR A 193 11.94 2.97 10.18
C THR A 193 10.61 3.46 9.62
N MET A 194 10.34 3.15 8.35
CA MET A 194 9.05 3.49 7.75
C MET A 194 7.87 2.85 8.50
N LYS A 195 8.05 1.60 8.91
CA LYS A 195 7.08 0.87 9.75
C LYS A 195 6.73 1.66 11.01
N LYS A 196 7.73 2.17 11.73
CA LYS A 196 7.54 3.00 12.94
C LYS A 196 6.78 4.29 12.63
N ILE A 197 7.09 4.98 11.52
CA ILE A 197 6.37 6.19 11.12
C ILE A 197 4.90 5.90 10.83
N ILE A 198 4.60 4.80 10.11
CA ILE A 198 3.23 4.41 9.78
C ILE A 198 2.45 3.98 11.00
N GLU A 199 3.00 3.06 11.78
CA GLU A 199 2.31 2.47 12.93
C GLU A 199 2.16 3.46 14.08
N SER A 200 3.14 4.35 14.29
CA SER A 200 3.06 5.43 15.29
C SER A 200 2.40 6.72 14.78
N ARG A 201 1.90 6.75 13.54
CA ARG A 201 1.19 7.89 12.94
C ARG A 201 1.96 9.21 13.04
N MET A 202 3.25 9.18 12.71
CA MET A 202 4.12 10.36 12.74
C MET A 202 3.95 11.24 11.50
N PHE A 203 2.70 11.52 11.11
CA PHE A 203 2.31 12.32 9.95
C PHE A 203 0.89 12.89 10.11
N THR A 204 0.53 13.86 9.28
CA THR A 204 -0.82 14.41 9.15
C THR A 204 -1.40 14.11 7.79
N GLY A 205 -2.72 14.23 7.68
CA GLY A 205 -3.45 14.03 6.45
C GLY A 205 -4.94 14.06 6.68
N ASN A 206 -5.70 13.68 5.66
CA ASN A 206 -7.16 13.70 5.71
C ASN A 206 -7.74 12.45 5.04
N VAL A 207 -8.91 12.02 5.53
CA VAL A 207 -9.69 10.99 4.85
C VAL A 207 -10.22 11.59 3.54
N VAL A 208 -10.06 10.86 2.45
CA VAL A 208 -10.62 11.21 1.14
C VAL A 208 -11.66 10.17 0.75
N VAL A 209 -12.77 10.64 0.18
CA VAL A 209 -13.78 9.76 -0.41
C VAL A 209 -13.29 9.37 -1.81
N PRO A 210 -12.91 8.11 -2.04
CA PRO A 210 -12.46 7.73 -3.37
C PRO A 210 -13.64 7.81 -4.34
N LYS A 211 -13.44 8.49 -5.48
CA LYS A 211 -14.45 8.54 -6.57
C LYS A 211 -14.79 7.12 -7.07
N ASN A 212 -13.80 6.23 -7.07
CA ASN A 212 -13.93 4.81 -7.34
C ASN A 212 -13.41 4.01 -6.14
N LYS A 213 -14.30 3.37 -5.37
CA LYS A 213 -13.88 2.51 -4.25
C LYS A 213 -13.07 1.34 -4.82
N PRO A 214 -11.79 1.14 -4.44
CA PRO A 214 -11.08 -0.08 -4.81
C PRO A 214 -11.86 -1.26 -4.27
N LYS A 215 -12.15 -2.25 -5.11
CA LYS A 215 -12.80 -3.48 -4.68
C LYS A 215 -11.81 -4.20 -3.77
N VAL A 216 -12.02 -4.10 -2.45
CA VAL A 216 -11.32 -4.96 -1.50
C VAL A 216 -11.95 -6.33 -1.64
N TYR A 217 -11.42 -7.14 -2.56
CA TYR A 217 -11.88 -8.50 -2.72
C TYR A 217 -11.48 -9.31 -1.48
N PRO A 218 -12.40 -10.06 -0.85
CA PRO A 218 -11.99 -11.15 0.02
C PRO A 218 -11.09 -12.09 -0.78
N GLU A 219 -10.00 -12.56 -0.18
CA GLU A 219 -9.13 -13.57 -0.78
C GLU A 219 -9.99 -14.71 -1.35
N ASN A 220 -9.79 -15.00 -2.64
CA ASN A 220 -10.54 -15.91 -3.51
C ASN A 220 -11.67 -15.27 -4.34
N LYS A 221 -11.30 -14.86 -5.56
CA LYS A 221 -11.89 -15.35 -6.81
C LYS A 221 -11.07 -14.84 -8.01
N LYS A 222 -10.54 -15.78 -8.80
CA LYS A 222 -9.99 -15.51 -10.14
C LYS A 222 -11.11 -14.99 -11.03
N ASN A 223 -10.92 -13.87 -11.70
CA ASN A 223 -11.67 -13.54 -12.91
C ASN A 223 -10.74 -12.82 -13.89
N ASN A 224 -10.56 -13.46 -15.04
CA ASN A 224 -9.85 -12.93 -16.20
C ASN A 224 -10.82 -12.07 -17.00
N THR A 225 -10.55 -10.78 -17.09
CA THR A 225 -10.95 -9.92 -18.20
C THR A 225 -9.94 -8.79 -18.28
N GLU A 226 -9.03 -8.90 -19.25
CA GLU A 226 -8.17 -7.81 -19.67
C GLU A 226 -8.96 -6.89 -20.60
N HIS A 227 -9.07 -5.62 -20.23
CA HIS A 227 -8.95 -4.45 -21.09
C HIS A 227 -9.11 -3.17 -20.24
N ASP A 228 -8.24 -2.20 -20.48
CA ASP A 228 -8.31 -0.78 -20.07
C ASP A 228 -8.63 -0.47 -18.60
N GLN A 229 -7.66 -0.68 -17.70
CA GLN A 229 -7.82 -0.38 -16.26
C GLN A 229 -7.24 0.99 -15.84
N TRP A 230 -6.94 1.86 -16.80
CA TRP A 230 -6.43 3.22 -16.57
C TRP A 230 -7.25 4.34 -17.24
N ASN A 231 -8.26 3.99 -18.03
CA ASN A 231 -8.97 4.98 -18.84
C ASN A 231 -10.07 5.71 -18.04
N HIS A 232 -9.86 7.01 -17.88
CA HIS A 232 -10.88 8.02 -17.58
C HIS A 232 -11.13 8.86 -18.82
#